data_AF-A0AAU9TZK7-F1
#
_entry.id   AF-A0AAU9TZK7-F1
#
_cell.length_a   1.000
_cell.length_b   1.000
_cell.length_c   1.000
_cell.angle_alpha   90.00
_cell.angle_beta   90.00
_cell.angle_gamma   90.00
#
_symmetry.space_group_name_H-M   'P 1'
#
loop_
_entity.id
_entity.type
_entity.pdbx_description
1 polymer ?
#
loop_
_entity_poly.entity_id
_entity_poly.type
_entity_poly.pdbx_seq_one_letter_code
_entity_poly.pdbx_strand_id
1 'polypeptide(L)'
;MTYLGLVLDGRWKFRAHFQRLVPRLLKVAASLSWLLPNVGGPGVSCRRLYTGVVRSMAMYGAPVWADALDRENIALLRRAQRVMAIRVVRGYRTISGEAACVLAGVLPWDLDAVSLASSYRRRRGLASGTLSPAPRGLQDHLRRERDAAIAEWEGRLERPSAGHRTIEAIRPVLRQWLARRHGVLTFRATQVLSGHGCFGGYLCRVAGREPSPRCHHCRDCSDESAQHVLEVCPAWEEEREALKRVVGTDLSLPAVISAMVGSERCWDAVLAFCERVMSEKEAAERVREDTTDLPLRRKRTGRRRQAHDRRLPP
;
A
#
# COMPACT_ATOMS: atom_id res chain seq x y z
N MET A 1 -22.33 -19.26 19.21
CA MET A 1 -23.04 -18.26 20.05
C MET A 1 -22.50 -16.86 19.73
N THR A 2 -23.32 -15.81 19.79
CA THR A 2 -22.80 -14.43 19.73
C THR A 2 -22.71 -13.87 21.15
N TYR A 3 -21.54 -13.34 21.53
CA TYR A 3 -21.31 -12.73 22.83
C TYR A 3 -20.48 -11.46 22.68
N LEU A 4 -20.99 -10.33 23.18
CA LEU A 4 -20.36 -9.01 23.03
C LEU A 4 -19.94 -8.71 21.59
N GLY A 5 -20.75 -9.08 20.60
CA GLY A 5 -20.46 -8.89 19.18
C GLY A 5 -19.43 -9.87 18.56
N LEU A 6 -18.85 -10.78 19.35
CA LEU A 6 -18.00 -11.87 18.86
C LEU A 6 -18.83 -13.11 18.57
N VAL A 7 -18.50 -13.84 17.50
CA VAL A 7 -19.15 -15.11 17.18
C VAL A 7 -18.22 -16.24 17.62
N LEU A 8 -18.58 -16.87 18.73
CA LEU A 8 -17.85 -17.98 19.32
C LEU A 8 -18.30 -19.28 18.65
N ASP A 9 -17.36 -20.00 18.04
CA ASP A 9 -17.54 -21.37 17.58
C ASP A 9 -17.07 -22.36 18.66
N GLY A 10 -17.57 -23.61 18.61
CA GLY A 10 -17.29 -24.60 19.65
C GLY A 10 -15.82 -25.00 19.79
N ARG A 11 -14.97 -24.62 18.82
CA ARG A 11 -13.53 -24.89 18.84
C ARG A 11 -12.69 -23.65 19.12
N TRP A 12 -13.33 -22.50 19.40
CA TRP A 12 -12.68 -21.21 19.61
C TRP A 12 -11.73 -20.81 18.46
N LYS A 13 -12.08 -21.19 17.22
CA LYS A 13 -11.31 -20.85 16.01
C LYS A 13 -11.76 -19.55 15.35
N PHE A 14 -12.90 -19.00 15.74
CA PHE A 14 -13.45 -17.74 15.24
C PHE A 14 -13.67 -17.68 13.71
N ARG A 15 -13.78 -18.82 13.02
CA ARG A 15 -13.93 -18.84 11.55
C ARG A 15 -15.23 -18.17 11.12
N ALA A 16 -16.32 -18.53 11.80
CA ALA A 16 -17.63 -17.92 11.58
C ALA A 16 -17.65 -16.42 11.92
N HIS A 17 -16.82 -15.98 12.86
CA HIS A 17 -16.66 -14.55 13.19
C HIS A 17 -16.05 -13.79 12.01
N PHE A 18 -14.90 -14.23 11.47
CA PHE A 18 -14.24 -13.54 10.35
C PHE A 18 -15.06 -13.58 9.06
N GLN A 19 -15.75 -14.69 8.79
CA GLN A 19 -16.68 -14.81 7.65
C GLN A 19 -17.81 -13.76 7.70
N ARG A 20 -18.22 -13.32 8.89
CA ARG A 20 -19.23 -12.25 9.07
C ARG A 20 -18.60 -10.86 9.15
N LEU A 21 -17.45 -10.73 9.83
CA LEU A 21 -16.76 -9.45 10.04
C LEU A 21 -16.21 -8.88 8.73
N VAL A 22 -15.49 -9.69 7.94
CA VAL A 22 -14.78 -9.20 6.74
C VAL A 22 -15.70 -8.58 5.69
N PRO A 23 -16.84 -9.20 5.32
CA PRO A 23 -17.81 -8.56 4.42
C PRO A 23 -18.31 -7.20 4.94
N ARG A 24 -18.50 -7.07 6.26
CA ARG A 24 -18.90 -5.80 6.89
C ARG A 24 -17.81 -4.74 6.77
N LEU A 25 -16.55 -5.11 7.03
CA LEU A 25 -15.39 -4.22 6.82
C LEU A 25 -15.30 -3.75 5.37
N LEU A 26 -15.46 -4.67 4.41
CA LEU A 26 -15.42 -4.37 2.98
C LEU A 26 -16.58 -3.47 2.54
N LYS A 27 -17.78 -3.64 3.10
CA LYS A 27 -18.93 -2.75 2.84
C LYS A 27 -18.65 -1.33 3.30
N VAL A 28 -18.07 -1.15 4.50
CA VAL A 28 -17.67 0.17 5.01
C VAL A 28 -16.53 0.76 4.17
N ALA A 29 -15.52 -0.03 3.82
CA ALA A 29 -14.44 0.42 2.93
C ALA A 29 -14.97 0.86 1.55
N ALA A 30 -15.96 0.15 1.01
CA ALA A 30 -16.59 0.46 -0.26
C ALA A 30 -17.43 1.74 -0.20
N SER A 31 -18.23 1.96 0.85
CA SER A 31 -19.02 3.17 1.02
C SER A 31 -18.15 4.42 1.14
N LEU A 32 -16.93 4.30 1.67
CA LEU A 32 -15.97 5.40 1.78
C LEU A 32 -15.10 5.56 0.52
N SER A 33 -15.12 4.59 -0.41
CA SER A 33 -14.18 4.57 -1.54
C SER A 33 -14.40 5.67 -2.58
N TRP A 34 -15.61 6.23 -2.69
CA TRP A 34 -15.89 7.33 -3.61
C TRP A 34 -15.31 8.66 -3.12
N LEU A 35 -15.16 8.83 -1.80
CA LEU A 35 -14.52 9.99 -1.17
C LEU A 35 -13.00 9.97 -1.35
N LEU A 36 -12.42 8.83 -1.70
CA LEU A 36 -10.98 8.61 -1.76
C LEU A 36 -10.50 8.26 -3.18
N PRO A 37 -10.74 9.12 -4.20
CA PRO A 37 -10.23 8.88 -5.54
C PRO A 37 -8.70 8.90 -5.54
N ASN A 38 -8.05 8.26 -6.50
CA ASN A 38 -6.58 8.22 -6.55
C ASN A 38 -5.99 9.61 -6.86
N VAL A 39 -6.68 10.43 -7.67
CA VAL A 39 -6.26 11.77 -8.08
C VAL A 39 -7.23 12.86 -7.59
N GLY A 40 -6.69 13.96 -7.08
CA GLY A 40 -7.42 15.15 -6.60
C GLY A 40 -8.39 14.91 -5.42
N GLY A 41 -8.22 13.80 -4.69
CA GLY A 41 -9.03 13.48 -3.51
C GLY A 41 -8.44 14.04 -2.21
N PRO A 42 -9.08 13.74 -1.06
CA PRO A 42 -8.59 14.10 0.25
C PRO A 42 -7.14 13.64 0.49
N GLY A 43 -6.43 14.48 1.26
CA GLY A 43 -5.05 14.27 1.67
C GLY A 43 -4.85 13.05 2.57
N VAL A 44 -3.60 12.84 2.99
CA VAL A 44 -3.18 11.65 3.74
C VAL A 44 -3.88 11.53 5.10
N SER A 45 -4.13 12.64 5.79
CA SER A 45 -4.76 12.62 7.12
C SER A 45 -6.18 12.04 7.06
N CYS A 46 -6.96 12.45 6.07
CA CYS A 46 -8.30 11.93 5.84
C CYS A 46 -8.28 10.42 5.51
N ARG A 47 -7.33 9.97 4.67
CA ARG A 47 -7.15 8.54 4.37
C ARG A 47 -6.76 7.72 5.60
N ARG A 48 -5.84 8.23 6.41
CA ARG A 48 -5.41 7.60 7.67
C ARG A 48 -6.57 7.48 8.66
N LEU A 49 -7.40 8.51 8.78
CA LEU A 49 -8.59 8.47 9.62
C LEU A 49 -9.54 7.34 9.20
N TYR A 50 -9.88 7.25 7.91
CA TYR A 50 -10.76 6.18 7.41
C TYR A 50 -10.16 4.78 7.60
N THR A 51 -8.86 4.62 7.36
CA THR A 51 -8.16 3.38 7.67
C THR A 51 -8.18 3.06 9.16
N GLY A 52 -8.07 4.07 10.02
CA GLY A 52 -8.21 3.93 11.47
C GLY A 52 -9.59 3.40 11.87
N VAL A 53 -10.67 3.92 11.29
CA VAL A 53 -12.05 3.44 11.57
C VAL A 53 -12.18 1.96 11.22
N VAL A 54 -11.81 1.56 10.00
CA VAL A 54 -11.94 0.16 9.56
C VAL A 54 -11.02 -0.76 10.37
N ARG A 55 -9.80 -0.31 10.70
CA ARG A 55 -8.88 -1.04 11.58
C ARG A 55 -9.50 -1.24 12.97
N SER A 56 -10.06 -0.20 13.59
CA SER A 56 -10.69 -0.32 14.91
C SER A 56 -11.84 -1.31 14.91
N MET A 57 -12.64 -1.36 13.84
CA MET A 57 -13.66 -2.40 13.67
C MET A 57 -13.05 -3.79 13.54
N ALA A 58 -11.97 -3.93 12.77
CA ALA A 58 -11.29 -5.21 12.55
C ALA A 58 -10.61 -5.74 13.83
N MET A 59 -10.06 -4.85 14.65
CA MET A 59 -9.33 -5.18 15.88
C MET A 59 -10.24 -5.34 17.10
N TYR A 60 -11.56 -5.14 16.93
CA TYR A 60 -12.51 -5.34 18.02
C TYR A 60 -12.46 -6.80 18.50
N GLY A 61 -12.23 -6.97 19.80
CA GLY A 61 -12.06 -8.29 20.42
C GLY A 61 -10.72 -8.97 20.11
N ALA A 62 -9.73 -8.29 19.52
CA ALA A 62 -8.40 -8.86 19.26
C ALA A 62 -7.79 -9.62 20.46
N PRO A 63 -7.88 -9.14 21.71
CA PRO A 63 -7.37 -9.89 22.86
C PRO A 63 -8.01 -11.27 23.10
N VAL A 64 -9.18 -11.52 22.50
CA VAL A 64 -9.93 -12.79 22.63
C VAL A 64 -9.57 -13.76 21.50
N TRP A 65 -9.33 -13.27 20.29
CA TRP A 65 -9.13 -14.12 19.10
C TRP A 65 -7.71 -14.11 18.52
N ALA A 66 -6.81 -13.21 18.94
CA ALA A 66 -5.49 -13.06 18.32
C ALA A 66 -4.66 -14.35 18.38
N ASP A 67 -4.66 -15.04 19.54
CA ASP A 67 -3.92 -16.30 19.72
C ASP A 67 -4.59 -17.49 19.00
N ALA A 68 -5.84 -17.32 18.53
CA ALA A 68 -6.61 -18.32 17.79
C ALA A 68 -6.58 -18.10 16.27
N LEU A 69 -5.80 -17.13 15.78
CA LEU A 69 -5.65 -16.90 14.34
C LEU A 69 -4.97 -18.09 13.66
N ASP A 70 -5.62 -18.60 12.62
CA ASP A 70 -5.05 -19.59 11.70
C ASP A 70 -4.84 -18.98 10.30
N ARG A 71 -4.26 -19.77 9.39
CA ARG A 71 -3.94 -19.32 8.03
C ARG A 71 -5.17 -18.80 7.28
N GLU A 72 -6.34 -19.38 7.51
CA GLU A 72 -7.56 -19.01 6.80
C GLU A 72 -8.13 -17.69 7.31
N ASN A 73 -8.20 -17.53 8.63
CA ASN A 73 -8.65 -16.30 9.27
C ASN A 73 -7.72 -15.13 8.93
N ILE A 74 -6.41 -15.38 8.91
CA ILE A 74 -5.40 -14.41 8.49
C ILE A 74 -5.64 -14.00 7.02
N ALA A 75 -5.90 -14.95 6.12
CA ALA A 75 -6.18 -14.64 4.71
C ALA A 75 -7.44 -13.76 4.55
N LEU A 76 -8.49 -14.04 5.33
CA LEU A 76 -9.72 -13.23 5.35
C LEU A 76 -9.44 -11.80 5.84
N LEU A 77 -8.72 -11.63 6.95
CA LEU A 77 -8.34 -10.31 7.48
C LEU A 77 -7.49 -9.52 6.48
N ARG A 78 -6.46 -10.16 5.90
CA ARG A 78 -5.57 -9.53 4.93
C ARG A 78 -6.31 -9.08 3.67
N ARG A 79 -7.40 -9.74 3.28
CA ARG A 79 -8.26 -9.29 2.16
C ARG A 79 -8.85 -7.91 2.43
N ALA A 80 -9.40 -7.69 3.63
CA ALA A 80 -9.93 -6.38 4.01
C ALA A 80 -8.82 -5.35 4.18
N GLN A 81 -7.71 -5.72 4.81
CA GLN A 81 -6.55 -4.84 4.98
C GLN A 81 -6.00 -4.34 3.64
N ARG A 82 -5.85 -5.23 2.66
CA ARG A 82 -5.35 -4.90 1.32
C ARG A 82 -6.17 -3.78 0.67
N VAL A 83 -7.50 -3.84 0.80
CA VAL A 83 -8.37 -2.79 0.25
C VAL A 83 -8.05 -1.44 0.88
N MET A 84 -7.81 -1.40 2.20
CA MET A 84 -7.46 -0.16 2.89
C MET A 84 -6.05 0.32 2.55
N ALA A 85 -5.06 -0.58 2.55
CA ALA A 85 -3.69 -0.24 2.22
C ALA A 85 -3.56 0.36 0.81
N ILE A 86 -4.23 -0.23 -0.19
CA ILE A 86 -4.30 0.31 -1.56
C ILE A 86 -4.87 1.74 -1.57
N ARG A 87 -5.88 2.03 -0.74
CA ARG A 87 -6.48 3.38 -0.66
C ARG A 87 -5.56 4.40 -0.01
N VAL A 88 -4.77 3.98 0.98
CA VAL A 88 -3.76 4.84 1.63
C VAL A 88 -2.71 5.25 0.60
N VAL A 89 -2.21 4.31 -0.19
CA VAL A 89 -1.16 4.56 -1.19
C VAL A 89 -1.72 5.04 -2.53
N ARG A 90 -3.04 5.21 -2.66
CA ARG A 90 -3.70 5.62 -3.92
C ARG A 90 -3.42 4.67 -5.08
N GLY A 91 -3.05 3.41 -4.82
CA GLY A 91 -2.51 2.51 -5.82
C GLY A 91 -3.54 1.83 -6.72
N TYR A 92 -3.05 1.08 -7.71
CA TYR A 92 -3.88 0.21 -8.52
C TYR A 92 -4.44 -0.96 -7.71
N ARG A 93 -5.66 -1.38 -8.04
CA ARG A 93 -6.35 -2.51 -7.40
C ARG A 93 -5.64 -3.87 -7.57
N THR A 94 -4.61 -3.95 -8.39
CA THR A 94 -3.84 -5.15 -8.72
C THR A 94 -2.60 -5.31 -7.85
N ILE A 95 -2.19 -4.27 -7.10
CA ILE A 95 -1.07 -4.35 -6.16
C ILE A 95 -1.35 -5.44 -5.11
N SER A 96 -0.33 -6.23 -4.76
CA SER A 96 -0.44 -7.30 -3.76
C SER A 96 -0.74 -6.71 -2.36
N GLY A 97 -1.30 -7.53 -1.46
CA GLY A 97 -1.56 -7.08 -0.09
C GLY A 97 -0.27 -6.70 0.65
N GLU A 98 0.79 -7.50 0.47
CA GLU A 98 2.09 -7.29 1.11
C GLU A 98 2.73 -5.98 0.63
N ALA A 99 2.85 -5.78 -0.68
CA ALA A 99 3.42 -4.55 -1.24
C ALA A 99 2.59 -3.31 -0.87
N ALA A 100 1.26 -3.42 -0.86
CA ALA A 100 0.40 -2.31 -0.42
C ALA A 100 0.63 -1.95 1.06
N CYS A 101 0.83 -2.94 1.95
CA CYS A 101 1.11 -2.69 3.36
C CYS A 101 2.49 -2.05 3.55
N VAL A 102 3.51 -2.52 2.83
CA VAL A 102 4.86 -1.96 2.85
C VAL A 102 4.84 -0.49 2.38
N LEU A 103 4.23 -0.20 1.22
CA LEU A 103 4.09 1.17 0.71
C LEU A 103 3.31 2.07 1.67
N ALA A 104 2.24 1.55 2.27
CA ALA A 104 1.42 2.30 3.23
C ALA A 104 2.13 2.52 4.58
N GLY A 105 3.19 1.76 4.87
CA GLY A 105 3.86 1.75 6.16
C GLY A 105 2.96 1.23 7.29
N VAL A 106 2.11 0.24 7.00
CA VAL A 106 1.17 -0.34 7.98
C VAL A 106 1.49 -1.81 8.22
N LEU A 107 1.56 -2.20 9.50
CA LEU A 107 1.77 -3.60 9.88
C LEU A 107 0.61 -4.48 9.39
N PRO A 108 0.87 -5.73 8.94
CA PRO A 108 -0.15 -6.74 8.75
C PRO A 108 -1.07 -6.85 9.98
N TRP A 109 -2.39 -6.89 9.76
CA TRP A 109 -3.38 -6.86 10.84
C TRP A 109 -3.28 -8.04 11.78
N ASP A 110 -2.78 -9.18 11.33
CA ASP A 110 -2.52 -10.34 12.17
C ASP A 110 -1.40 -10.07 13.19
N LEU A 111 -0.34 -9.35 12.81
CA LEU A 111 0.73 -8.94 13.73
C LEU A 111 0.26 -7.83 14.69
N ASP A 112 -0.49 -6.88 14.16
CA ASP A 112 -1.07 -5.78 14.92
C ASP A 112 -2.07 -6.29 15.99
N ALA A 113 -2.85 -7.33 15.67
CA ALA A 113 -3.75 -7.98 16.61
C ALA A 113 -3.02 -8.63 17.78
N VAL A 114 -1.89 -9.30 17.52
CA VAL A 114 -1.03 -9.90 18.55
C VAL A 114 -0.48 -8.82 19.48
N SER A 115 0.07 -7.73 18.93
CA SER A 115 0.58 -6.61 19.75
C SER A 115 -0.53 -5.96 20.60
N LEU A 116 -1.75 -5.83 20.05
CA LEU A 116 -2.92 -5.33 20.79
C LEU A 116 -3.35 -6.27 21.92
N ALA A 117 -3.35 -7.59 21.66
CA ALA A 117 -3.68 -8.60 22.66
C ALA A 117 -2.67 -8.60 23.82
N SER A 118 -1.37 -8.54 23.51
CA SER A 118 -0.29 -8.41 24.51
C SER A 118 -0.48 -7.15 25.36
N SER A 119 -0.73 -6.00 24.71
CA SER A 119 -0.95 -4.72 25.39
C SER A 119 -2.16 -4.75 26.32
N TYR A 120 -3.25 -5.40 25.90
CA TYR A 120 -4.45 -5.59 26.72
C TYR A 120 -4.18 -6.48 27.94
N ARG A 121 -3.53 -7.63 27.75
CA ARG A 121 -3.17 -8.56 28.84
C ARG A 121 -2.32 -7.85 29.89
N ARG A 122 -1.33 -7.06 29.48
CA ARG A 122 -0.49 -6.29 30.39
C ARG A 122 -1.28 -5.26 31.19
N ARG A 123 -2.16 -4.49 30.54
CA ARG A 123 -3.03 -3.52 31.22
C ARG A 123 -3.95 -4.21 32.23
N ARG A 124 -4.50 -5.37 31.87
CA ARG A 124 -5.31 -6.19 32.79
C ARG A 124 -4.50 -6.68 33.98
N GLY A 125 -3.29 -7.20 33.77
CA GLY A 125 -2.41 -7.64 34.85
C GLY A 125 -2.03 -6.53 35.82
N LEU A 126 -1.81 -5.31 35.32
CA LEU A 126 -1.60 -4.12 36.16
C LEU A 126 -2.85 -3.77 36.97
N ALA A 127 -4.03 -3.81 36.34
CA ALA A 127 -5.30 -3.50 37.00
C ALA A 127 -5.71 -4.54 38.05
N SER A 128 -5.35 -5.82 37.85
CA SER A 128 -5.62 -6.90 38.80
C SER A 128 -4.56 -7.05 39.90
N GLY A 129 -3.51 -6.23 39.91
CA GLY A 129 -2.38 -6.34 40.84
C GLY A 129 -1.45 -7.53 40.57
N THR A 130 -1.66 -8.27 39.49
CA THR A 130 -0.79 -9.39 39.06
C THR A 130 0.56 -8.89 38.56
N LEU A 131 0.64 -7.65 38.09
CA LEU A 131 1.87 -7.00 37.65
C LEU A 131 2.08 -5.70 38.43
N SER A 132 3.33 -5.42 38.79
CA SER A 132 3.70 -4.16 39.43
C SER A 132 3.81 -3.02 38.40
N PRO A 133 3.24 -1.82 38.69
CA PRO A 133 3.37 -0.67 37.82
C PRO A 133 4.80 -0.13 37.84
N ALA A 134 5.41 -0.01 36.66
CA ALA A 134 6.68 0.68 36.47
C ALA A 134 6.43 1.95 35.63
N PRO A 135 6.94 3.14 36.03
CA PRO A 135 6.65 4.43 35.38
C PRO A 135 6.92 4.46 33.87
N ARG A 136 7.96 3.74 33.39
CA ARG A 136 8.27 3.59 31.95
C ARG A 136 7.83 2.26 31.35
N GLY A 137 7.44 1.30 32.18
CA GLY A 137 7.23 -0.08 31.76
C GLY A 137 6.15 -0.25 30.69
N LEU A 138 5.10 0.59 30.68
CA LEU A 138 4.07 0.51 29.63
C LEU A 138 4.57 1.02 28.27
N GLN A 139 5.28 2.15 28.24
CA GLN A 139 5.81 2.69 26.99
C GLN A 139 6.90 1.78 26.42
N ASP A 140 7.79 1.28 27.29
CA ASP A 140 8.85 0.35 26.91
C ASP A 140 8.26 -0.97 26.40
N HIS A 141 7.20 -1.48 27.04
CA HIS A 141 6.47 -2.65 26.56
C HIS A 141 5.88 -2.42 25.17
N LEU A 142 5.17 -1.30 24.96
CA LEU A 142 4.57 -0.98 23.66
C LEU A 142 5.63 -0.84 22.55
N ARG A 143 6.79 -0.26 22.87
CA ARG A 143 7.94 -0.21 21.95
C ARG A 143 8.44 -1.62 21.61
N ARG A 144 8.70 -2.46 22.62
CA ARG A 144 9.19 -3.84 22.42
C ARG A 144 8.22 -4.66 21.57
N GLU A 145 6.92 -4.58 21.85
CA GLU A 145 5.88 -5.27 21.07
C GLU A 145 5.86 -4.80 19.62
N ARG A 146 5.98 -3.48 19.40
CA ARG A 146 6.05 -2.92 18.05
C ARG A 146 7.32 -3.38 17.34
N ASP A 147 8.47 -3.37 18.01
CA ASP A 147 9.75 -3.77 17.44
C ASP A 147 9.78 -5.26 17.10
N ALA A 148 9.18 -6.11 17.95
CA ALA A 148 9.01 -7.53 17.71
C ALA A 148 8.07 -7.79 16.51
N ALA A 149 6.94 -7.07 16.43
CA ALA A 149 6.03 -7.17 15.29
C ALA A 149 6.70 -6.72 13.98
N ILE A 150 7.55 -5.69 14.02
CA ILE A 150 8.34 -5.26 12.86
C ILE A 150 9.38 -6.32 12.49
N ALA A 151 10.09 -6.90 13.46
CA ALA A 151 11.09 -7.95 13.19
C ALA A 151 10.47 -9.20 12.56
N GLU A 152 9.33 -9.66 13.09
CA GLU A 152 8.56 -10.75 12.50
C GLU A 152 8.08 -10.40 11.08
N TRP A 153 7.68 -9.14 10.84
CA TRP A 153 7.30 -8.69 9.51
C TRP A 153 8.50 -8.66 8.55
N GLU A 154 9.67 -8.19 8.99
CA GLU A 154 10.92 -8.23 8.23
C GLU A 154 11.26 -9.65 7.78
N GLY A 155 11.15 -10.63 8.69
CA GLY A 155 11.34 -12.06 8.38
C GLY A 155 10.36 -12.60 7.32
N ARG A 156 9.09 -12.18 7.37
CA ARG A 156 8.09 -12.56 6.34
C ARG A 156 8.39 -11.95 4.98
N LEU A 157 8.94 -10.74 4.97
CA LEU A 157 9.26 -10.02 3.73
C LEU A 157 10.54 -10.54 3.05
N GLU A 158 11.28 -11.48 3.66
CA GLU A 158 12.43 -12.11 3.00
C GLU A 158 12.05 -12.97 1.80
N ARG A 159 10.86 -13.59 1.85
CA ARG A 159 10.33 -14.43 0.78
C ARG A 159 8.90 -14.00 0.45
N PRO A 160 8.73 -12.81 -0.16
CA PRO A 160 7.40 -12.30 -0.45
C PRO A 160 6.69 -13.19 -1.47
N SER A 161 5.37 -13.31 -1.33
CA SER A 161 4.55 -14.10 -2.26
C SER A 161 4.23 -13.35 -3.55
N ALA A 162 4.25 -12.01 -3.51
CA ALA A 162 3.99 -11.13 -4.64
C ALA A 162 4.43 -9.69 -4.34
N GLY A 163 4.72 -8.91 -5.39
CA GLY A 163 5.16 -7.52 -5.23
C GLY A 163 6.65 -7.36 -4.92
N HIS A 164 7.45 -8.34 -5.38
CA HIS A 164 8.91 -8.41 -5.26
C HIS A 164 9.61 -7.06 -5.43
N ARG A 165 9.38 -6.37 -6.56
CA ARG A 165 9.93 -5.03 -6.86
C ARG A 165 9.89 -4.08 -5.66
N THR A 166 8.71 -3.90 -5.08
CA THR A 166 8.48 -2.96 -3.98
C THR A 166 9.11 -3.46 -2.69
N ILE A 167 8.93 -4.75 -2.39
CA ILE A 167 9.34 -5.33 -1.12
C ILE A 167 10.86 -5.41 -1.04
N GLU A 168 11.53 -5.89 -2.09
CA GLU A 168 12.98 -6.00 -2.15
C GLU A 168 13.66 -4.64 -2.06
N ALA A 169 13.04 -3.59 -2.60
CA ALA A 169 13.60 -2.25 -2.55
C ALA A 169 13.36 -1.50 -1.23
N ILE A 170 12.24 -1.76 -0.53
CA ILE A 170 11.93 -1.10 0.76
C ILE A 170 12.49 -1.90 1.95
N ARG A 171 12.50 -3.24 1.90
CA ARG A 171 12.89 -4.11 3.03
C ARG A 171 14.22 -3.70 3.68
N PRO A 172 15.31 -3.40 2.93
CA PRO A 172 16.59 -3.01 3.53
C PRO A 172 16.51 -1.75 4.40
N VAL A 173 15.54 -0.88 4.15
CA VAL A 173 15.31 0.37 4.88
C VAL A 173 13.94 0.40 5.56
N LEU A 174 13.32 -0.75 5.82
CA LEU A 174 11.92 -0.83 6.29
C LEU A 174 11.70 -0.02 7.57
N ARG A 175 12.58 -0.16 8.56
CA ARG A 175 12.46 0.58 9.83
C ARG A 175 12.50 2.09 9.62
N GLN A 176 13.39 2.57 8.76
CA GLN A 176 13.51 3.98 8.43
C GLN A 176 12.28 4.45 7.63
N TRP A 177 11.80 3.64 6.69
CA TRP A 177 10.57 3.86 5.93
C TRP A 177 9.33 3.98 6.84
N LEU A 178 9.27 3.20 7.92
CA LEU A 178 8.18 3.25 8.91
C LEU A 178 8.33 4.42 9.90
N ALA A 179 9.56 4.86 10.19
CA ALA A 179 9.86 5.89 11.19
C ALA A 179 9.89 7.31 10.63
N ARG A 180 9.97 7.47 9.30
CA ARG A 180 10.05 8.76 8.63
C ARG A 180 8.91 9.71 9.03
N ARG A 181 9.23 11.00 9.11
CA ARG A 181 8.28 12.06 9.48
C ARG A 181 7.75 12.83 8.27
N HIS A 182 8.50 12.78 7.18
CA HIS A 182 8.13 13.37 5.90
C HIS A 182 7.58 12.33 4.93
N GLY A 183 7.15 12.82 3.77
CA GLY A 183 6.89 12.00 2.60
C GLY A 183 5.51 11.33 2.58
N VAL A 184 4.68 11.77 1.64
CA VAL A 184 3.41 11.12 1.32
C VAL A 184 3.45 10.67 -0.12
N LEU A 185 3.12 9.40 -0.37
CA LEU A 185 3.05 8.89 -1.73
C LEU A 185 1.86 9.49 -2.49
N THR A 186 2.14 9.98 -3.70
CA THR A 186 1.11 10.33 -4.67
C THR A 186 0.66 9.09 -5.44
N PHE A 187 -0.42 9.23 -6.23
CA PHE A 187 -0.85 8.15 -7.13
C PHE A 187 0.27 7.75 -8.09
N ARG A 188 0.91 8.74 -8.71
CA ARG A 188 1.95 8.52 -9.73
C ARG A 188 3.24 7.98 -9.15
N ALA A 189 3.67 8.47 -7.99
CA ALA A 189 4.80 7.86 -7.27
C ALA A 189 4.53 6.39 -6.94
N THR A 190 3.30 6.08 -6.50
CA THR A 190 2.92 4.69 -6.20
C THR A 190 2.95 3.80 -7.44
N GLN A 191 2.62 4.33 -8.64
CA GLN A 191 2.77 3.58 -9.88
C GLN A 191 4.23 3.20 -10.13
N VAL A 192 5.16 4.15 -10.02
CA VAL A 192 6.60 3.91 -10.24
C VAL A 192 7.17 2.90 -9.23
N LEU A 193 6.87 3.08 -7.94
CA LEU A 193 7.37 2.21 -6.87
C LEU A 193 6.79 0.79 -6.93
N SER A 194 5.53 0.64 -7.38
CA SER A 194 4.89 -0.66 -7.50
C SER A 194 5.12 -1.36 -8.83
N GLY A 195 5.36 -0.60 -9.91
CA GLY A 195 5.30 -1.10 -11.27
C GLY A 195 3.88 -1.31 -11.79
N HIS A 196 2.84 -0.95 -11.02
CA HIS A 196 1.44 -1.03 -11.44
C HIS A 196 0.96 0.34 -11.90
N GLY A 197 0.89 0.54 -13.21
CA GLY A 197 0.59 1.85 -13.81
C GLY A 197 0.52 1.79 -15.34
N CYS A 198 0.58 2.94 -16.01
CA CYS A 198 0.56 3.04 -17.46
C CYS A 198 1.91 2.64 -18.12
N PHE A 199 2.43 1.46 -17.74
CA PHE A 199 3.64 0.85 -18.32
C PHE A 199 3.23 -0.25 -19.29
N GLY A 200 3.83 -0.32 -20.47
CA GLY A 200 3.51 -1.29 -21.52
C GLY A 200 3.41 -2.73 -20.99
N GLY A 201 4.42 -3.22 -20.28
CA GLY A 201 4.45 -4.57 -19.72
C GLY A 201 3.29 -4.86 -18.76
N TYR A 202 2.94 -3.89 -17.91
CA TYR A 202 1.78 -4.01 -17.02
C TYR A 202 0.46 -3.95 -17.80
N LEU A 203 0.32 -3.00 -18.72
CA LEU A 203 -0.91 -2.81 -19.48
C LEU A 203 -1.21 -4.02 -20.36
N CYS A 204 -0.20 -4.68 -20.91
CA CYS A 204 -0.35 -5.90 -21.69
C CYS A 204 -0.70 -7.11 -20.82
N ARG A 205 0.14 -7.45 -19.83
CA ARG A 205 0.03 -8.73 -19.12
C ARG A 205 -0.95 -8.73 -17.96
N VAL A 206 -1.10 -7.60 -17.27
CA VAL A 206 -1.88 -7.52 -16.03
C VAL A 206 -3.20 -6.79 -16.25
N ALA A 207 -3.18 -5.65 -16.94
CA ALA A 207 -4.40 -4.90 -17.21
C ALA A 207 -5.20 -5.48 -18.38
N GLY A 208 -4.53 -6.16 -19.33
CA GLY A 208 -5.13 -6.68 -20.56
C GLY A 208 -5.67 -5.57 -21.46
N ARG A 209 -4.97 -4.42 -21.51
CA ARG A 209 -5.38 -3.20 -22.22
C ARG A 209 -4.49 -2.87 -23.41
N GLU A 210 -3.20 -3.22 -23.40
CA GLU A 210 -2.35 -3.08 -24.60
C GLU A 210 -2.14 -4.46 -25.24
N PRO A 211 -2.05 -4.54 -26.58
CA PRO A 211 -1.70 -5.78 -27.27
C PRO A 211 -0.21 -6.14 -27.14
N SER A 212 0.62 -5.20 -26.71
CA SER A 212 2.08 -5.36 -26.65
C SER A 212 2.65 -4.77 -25.36
N PRO A 213 3.72 -5.36 -24.79
CA PRO A 213 4.38 -4.81 -23.61
C PRO A 213 5.35 -3.66 -23.92
N ARG A 214 5.50 -3.27 -25.19
CA ARG A 214 6.45 -2.25 -25.66
C ARG A 214 6.26 -0.88 -24.99
N CYS A 215 7.34 -0.11 -24.90
CA CYS A 215 7.23 1.30 -24.57
C CYS A 215 6.58 2.06 -25.74
N HIS A 216 5.68 2.98 -25.42
CA HIS A 216 5.07 3.87 -26.41
C HIS A 216 5.81 5.19 -26.61
N HIS A 217 6.87 5.44 -25.83
CA HIS A 217 7.61 6.70 -25.83
C HIS A 217 9.03 6.56 -26.39
N CYS A 218 9.55 5.34 -26.51
CA CYS A 218 10.83 5.07 -27.16
C CYS A 218 10.72 3.85 -28.08
N ARG A 219 11.66 3.71 -29.03
CA ARG A 219 11.66 2.62 -30.01
C ARG A 219 12.36 1.35 -29.51
N ASP A 220 13.29 1.50 -28.57
CA ASP A 220 14.25 0.46 -28.23
C ASP A 220 13.78 -0.45 -27.07
N CYS A 221 12.62 -0.18 -26.48
CA CYS A 221 12.10 -0.97 -25.38
C CYS A 221 10.98 -1.92 -25.82
N SER A 222 11.32 -3.21 -25.90
CA SER A 222 10.39 -4.28 -26.25
C SER A 222 9.44 -4.68 -25.12
N ASP A 223 9.81 -4.39 -23.86
CA ASP A 223 9.06 -4.70 -22.64
C ASP A 223 9.24 -3.60 -21.59
N GLU A 224 8.31 -2.65 -21.56
CA GLU A 224 8.37 -1.50 -20.67
C GLU A 224 7.98 -1.87 -19.25
N SER A 225 8.93 -1.66 -18.34
CA SER A 225 8.71 -1.66 -16.88
C SER A 225 8.78 -0.24 -16.30
N ALA A 226 8.39 -0.09 -15.03
CA ALA A 226 8.66 1.15 -14.31
C ALA A 226 10.16 1.45 -14.17
N GLN A 227 11.02 0.42 -14.14
CA GLN A 227 12.48 0.63 -14.11
C GLN A 227 12.99 1.19 -15.43
N HIS A 228 12.41 0.77 -16.57
CA HIS A 228 12.75 1.34 -17.87
C HIS A 228 12.54 2.85 -17.87
N VAL A 229 11.39 3.32 -17.38
CA VAL A 229 11.08 4.75 -17.27
C VAL A 229 12.04 5.46 -16.31
N LEU A 230 12.35 4.83 -15.17
CA LEU A 230 13.18 5.42 -14.12
C LEU A 230 14.67 5.50 -14.46
N GLU A 231 15.20 4.60 -15.29
CA GLU A 231 16.65 4.52 -15.56
C GLU A 231 17.08 4.83 -17.00
N VAL A 232 16.32 4.38 -18.00
CA VAL A 232 16.90 4.19 -19.35
C VAL A 232 16.06 4.77 -20.50
N CYS A 233 14.80 5.10 -20.30
CA CYS A 233 13.91 5.51 -21.39
C CYS A 233 14.34 6.87 -21.99
N PRO A 234 14.83 6.96 -23.24
CA PRO A 234 15.38 8.21 -23.78
C PRO A 234 14.37 9.37 -23.79
N ALA A 235 13.07 9.08 -23.82
CA ALA A 235 12.02 10.09 -23.74
C ALA A 235 12.01 10.91 -22.44
N TRP A 236 12.64 10.41 -21.37
CA TRP A 236 12.64 11.05 -20.04
C TRP A 236 14.07 11.37 -19.56
N GLU A 237 15.01 11.54 -20.48
CA GLU A 237 16.42 11.83 -20.19
C GLU A 237 16.57 13.10 -19.35
N GLU A 238 15.93 14.19 -19.77
CA GLU A 238 16.03 15.49 -19.10
C GLU A 238 15.49 15.43 -17.65
N GLU A 239 14.32 14.81 -17.45
CA GLU A 239 13.75 14.61 -16.12
C GLU A 239 14.63 13.71 -15.25
N ARG A 240 15.24 12.65 -15.82
CA ARG A 240 16.18 11.80 -15.09
C ARG A 240 17.44 12.54 -14.70
N GLU A 241 18.03 13.33 -15.60
CA GLU A 241 19.22 14.13 -15.28
C GLU A 241 18.92 15.16 -14.18
N ALA A 242 17.73 15.78 -14.21
CA ALA A 242 17.28 16.63 -13.11
C ALA A 242 17.15 15.86 -11.79
N LEU A 243 16.58 14.66 -11.82
CA LEU A 243 16.46 13.80 -10.64
C LEU A 243 17.84 13.39 -10.09
N LYS A 244 18.77 12.96 -10.95
CA LYS A 244 20.11 12.49 -10.57
C LYS A 244 20.92 13.54 -9.81
N ARG A 245 20.77 14.82 -10.15
CA ARG A 245 21.41 15.94 -9.44
C ARG A 245 20.98 16.06 -7.97
N VAL A 246 19.85 15.46 -7.58
CA VAL A 246 19.34 15.52 -6.21
C VAL A 246 19.50 14.19 -5.48
N VAL A 247 19.18 13.06 -6.14
CA VAL A 247 19.13 11.74 -5.47
C VAL A 247 20.39 10.90 -5.68
N GLY A 248 21.29 11.31 -6.56
CA GLY A 248 22.46 10.54 -6.99
C GLY A 248 22.29 9.90 -8.37
N THR A 249 23.38 9.40 -8.93
CA THR A 249 23.43 8.85 -10.30
C THR A 249 22.78 7.47 -10.43
N ASP A 250 22.78 6.68 -9.35
CA ASP A 250 22.12 5.38 -9.27
C ASP A 250 20.60 5.56 -9.09
N LEU A 251 19.85 5.27 -10.16
CA LEU A 251 18.39 5.32 -10.17
C LEU A 251 17.73 3.94 -9.99
N SER A 252 18.50 2.95 -9.51
CA SER A 252 17.93 1.69 -9.06
C SER A 252 16.86 1.95 -7.99
N LEU A 253 15.77 1.19 -8.03
CA LEU A 253 14.66 1.40 -7.10
C LEU A 253 15.10 1.38 -5.61
N PRO A 254 16.02 0.48 -5.17
CA PRO A 254 16.55 0.52 -3.81
C PRO A 254 17.32 1.82 -3.50
N ALA A 255 18.16 2.32 -4.41
CA ALA A 255 18.92 3.56 -4.21
C ALA A 255 17.99 4.77 -4.12
N VAL A 256 17.00 4.86 -5.01
CA VAL A 256 15.98 5.93 -4.98
C VAL A 256 15.20 5.89 -3.67
N ILE A 257 14.76 4.73 -3.21
CA ILE A 257 14.03 4.60 -1.93
C ILE A 257 14.91 4.99 -0.75
N SER A 258 16.19 4.58 -0.74
CA SER A 258 17.13 4.98 0.31
C SER A 258 17.28 6.51 0.37
N ALA A 259 17.45 7.16 -0.78
CA ALA A 259 17.52 8.63 -0.88
C ALA A 259 16.22 9.31 -0.40
N MET A 260 15.06 8.80 -0.81
CA MET A 260 13.75 9.32 -0.39
C MET A 260 13.59 9.28 1.13
N VAL A 261 13.97 8.17 1.77
CA VAL A 261 13.86 8.01 3.22
C VAL A 261 14.82 8.93 3.96
N GLY A 262 16.03 9.12 3.43
CA GLY A 262 17.06 9.96 4.04
C GLY A 262 16.81 11.46 3.97
N SER A 263 16.00 11.95 3.02
CA SER A 263 15.85 13.39 2.77
C SER A 263 14.47 13.77 2.22
N GLU A 264 13.84 14.77 2.84
CA GLU A 264 12.58 15.35 2.34
C GLU A 264 12.78 15.99 0.96
N ARG A 265 13.92 16.65 0.72
CA ARG A 265 14.28 17.18 -0.60
C ARG A 265 14.37 16.07 -1.66
N CYS A 266 14.97 14.93 -1.32
CA CYS A 266 15.03 13.79 -2.25
C CYS A 266 13.64 13.18 -2.47
N TRP A 267 12.83 13.09 -1.42
CA TRP A 267 11.44 12.66 -1.54
C TRP A 267 10.66 13.54 -2.52
N ASP A 268 10.73 14.86 -2.35
CA ASP A 268 10.02 15.82 -3.19
C ASP A 268 10.52 15.80 -4.64
N ALA A 269 11.82 15.66 -4.86
CA ALA A 269 12.39 15.51 -6.20
C ALA A 269 11.86 14.24 -6.91
N VAL A 270 11.78 13.11 -6.20
CA VAL A 270 11.20 11.87 -6.76
C VAL A 270 9.71 12.04 -7.04
N LEU A 271 8.96 12.72 -6.16
CA LEU A 271 7.56 13.02 -6.43
C LEU A 271 7.40 13.90 -7.67
N ALA A 272 8.20 14.96 -7.81
CA ALA A 272 8.16 15.85 -8.96
C ALA A 272 8.44 15.10 -10.27
N PHE A 273 9.48 14.25 -10.30
CA PHE A 273 9.77 13.36 -11.42
C PHE A 273 8.57 12.46 -11.75
N CYS A 274 8.03 11.77 -10.74
CA CYS A 274 6.89 10.87 -10.94
C CYS A 274 5.65 11.60 -11.44
N GLU A 275 5.35 12.78 -10.90
CA GLU A 275 4.20 13.58 -11.33
C GLU A 275 4.34 14.03 -12.78
N ARG A 276 5.50 14.57 -13.17
CA ARG A 276 5.79 15.00 -14.55
C ARG A 276 5.65 13.84 -15.53
N VAL A 277 6.50 12.83 -15.39
CA VAL A 277 6.60 11.70 -16.33
C VAL A 277 5.29 10.92 -16.41
N MET A 278 4.70 10.56 -15.27
CA MET A 278 3.50 9.72 -15.29
C MET A 278 2.26 10.51 -15.74
N SER A 279 2.19 11.83 -15.53
CA SER A 279 1.06 12.61 -16.05
C SER A 279 1.02 12.58 -17.58
N GLU A 280 2.17 12.69 -18.23
CA GLU A 280 2.30 12.64 -19.69
C GLU A 280 2.07 11.23 -20.23
N LYS A 281 2.64 10.21 -19.60
CA LYS A 281 2.36 8.81 -19.98
C LYS A 281 0.88 8.48 -19.88
N GLU A 282 0.22 8.90 -18.79
CA GLU A 282 -1.22 8.71 -18.62
C GLU A 282 -2.04 9.49 -19.67
N ALA A 283 -1.63 10.71 -20.03
CA ALA A 283 -2.29 11.49 -21.07
C ALA A 283 -2.17 10.79 -22.44
N ALA A 284 -0.97 10.33 -22.80
CA ALA A 284 -0.74 9.56 -24.01
C ALA A 284 -1.53 8.24 -24.03
N GLU A 285 -1.63 7.53 -22.89
CA GLU A 285 -2.47 6.34 -22.76
C GLU A 285 -3.95 6.67 -23.03
N ARG A 286 -4.46 7.78 -22.47
CA ARG A 286 -5.85 8.21 -22.67
C ARG A 286 -6.15 8.53 -24.14
N VAL A 287 -5.27 9.25 -24.82
CA VAL A 287 -5.41 9.50 -26.26
C VAL A 287 -5.54 8.18 -27.01
N ARG A 288 -4.70 7.18 -26.70
CA ARG A 288 -4.81 5.85 -27.33
C ARG A 288 -6.10 5.14 -26.98
N GLU A 289 -6.58 5.21 -25.75
CA GLU A 289 -7.89 4.64 -25.36
C GLU A 289 -9.07 5.32 -26.08
N ASP A 290 -8.92 6.58 -26.49
CA ASP A 290 -9.95 7.34 -27.17
C ASP A 290 -9.93 7.15 -28.70
N THR A 291 -8.76 6.91 -29.30
CA THR A 291 -8.60 6.79 -30.75
C THR A 291 -8.58 5.35 -31.27
N THR A 292 -8.51 4.34 -30.38
CA THR A 292 -8.33 2.94 -30.78
C THR A 292 -9.63 2.14 -30.66
N ASP A 293 -10.02 1.47 -31.75
CA ASP A 293 -11.23 0.62 -31.79
C ASP A 293 -11.06 -0.79 -31.23
N LEU A 294 -9.86 -1.13 -30.71
CA LEU A 294 -9.58 -2.45 -30.16
C LEU A 294 -10.56 -2.76 -29.00
N PRO A 295 -11.22 -3.94 -29.00
CA PRO A 295 -12.16 -4.32 -27.94
C PRO A 295 -11.55 -4.28 -26.53
N LEU A 296 -10.26 -4.62 -26.42
CA LEU A 296 -9.47 -4.59 -25.18
C LEU A 296 -9.30 -3.18 -24.59
N ARG A 297 -9.44 -2.15 -25.43
CA ARG A 297 -9.35 -0.72 -25.08
C ARG A 297 -10.71 -0.08 -24.79
N ARG A 298 -11.83 -0.81 -24.94
CA ARG A 298 -13.18 -0.25 -24.73
C ARG A 298 -13.28 0.46 -23.38
N LYS A 299 -13.70 1.73 -23.45
CA LYS A 299 -13.85 2.61 -22.28
C LYS A 299 -14.80 1.97 -21.27
N ARG A 300 -14.36 1.82 -20.02
CA ARG A 300 -15.28 1.62 -18.90
C ARG A 300 -15.91 2.97 -18.59
N THR A 301 -17.15 3.17 -19.01
CA THR A 301 -17.96 4.35 -18.67
C THR A 301 -18.24 4.35 -17.16
N GLY A 302 -18.05 5.50 -16.50
CA GLY A 302 -18.35 5.60 -15.07
C GLY A 302 -18.01 6.96 -14.44
N ARG A 303 -18.80 7.37 -13.45
CA ARG A 303 -18.68 8.67 -12.73
C ARG A 303 -17.27 8.97 -12.21
N ARG A 304 -16.53 7.95 -11.75
CA ARG A 304 -15.16 8.12 -11.23
C ARG A 304 -14.15 8.53 -12.29
N ARG A 305 -14.35 8.10 -13.53
CA ARG A 305 -13.45 8.43 -14.63
C ARG A 305 -13.71 9.86 -15.12
N GLN A 306 -14.98 10.24 -15.30
CA GLN A 306 -15.35 11.63 -15.60
C GLN A 306 -14.83 12.63 -14.56
N ALA A 307 -14.89 12.27 -13.27
CA ALA A 307 -14.33 13.09 -12.20
C ALA A 307 -12.79 13.15 -12.22
N HIS A 308 -12.12 12.09 -12.68
CA HIS A 308 -10.68 12.04 -12.85
C HIS A 308 -10.24 12.91 -14.04
N ASP A 309 -10.92 12.79 -15.19
CA ASP A 309 -10.56 13.50 -16.43
C ASP A 309 -10.69 15.03 -16.25
N ARG A 310 -11.66 15.49 -15.46
CA ARG A 310 -11.82 16.92 -15.06
C ARG A 310 -10.70 17.47 -14.18
N ARG A 311 -9.81 16.62 -13.66
CA ARG A 311 -8.75 17.01 -12.70
C ARG A 311 -7.35 16.95 -13.32
N LEU A 312 -7.25 16.59 -14.59
CA LEU A 312 -6.00 16.66 -15.33
C LEU A 312 -5.74 18.10 -15.79
N PRO A 313 -4.48 18.54 -15.87
CA PRO A 313 -4.15 19.77 -16.60
C PRO A 313 -4.65 19.68 -18.05
N PRO A 314 -5.02 20.82 -18.66
CA PRO A 314 -5.42 20.88 -20.07
C PRO A 314 -4.33 20.40 -21.03
#